data_AF-A0A6L8HTW7-F1
#
_entry.id   AF-A0A6L8HTW7-F1
#
_cell.length_a   1.000
_cell.length_b   1.000
_cell.length_c   1.000
_cell.angle_alpha   90.00
_cell.angle_beta   90.00
_cell.angle_gamma   90.00
#
_symmetry.space_group_name_H-M   'P 1'
#
loop_
_entity.id
_entity.type
_entity.pdbx_description
1 polymer ?
#
loop_
_entity_poly.entity_id
_entity_poly.type
_entity_poly.pdbx_seq_one_letter_code
_entity_poly.pdbx_strand_id
1 'polypeptide(L)'
;MAKSFYETLGVSRSASEKEIRSAYRKLARRYHPDVNPNDKGAEERFKEIQGAYDVLSDDDTRKKYDKYGDRWQQADQFEEMERQRAQGGFGGGGFS
;
A
#
# COMPACT_ATOMS: atom_id res chain seq x y z
N MET A 1 -4.82 10.97 13.02
CA MET A 1 -5.06 9.69 12.33
C MET A 1 -4.26 9.74 11.03
N ALA A 2 -3.32 8.83 10.80
CA ALA A 2 -2.70 8.71 9.48
C ALA A 2 -3.78 8.26 8.49
N LYS A 3 -3.89 8.93 7.34
CA LYS A 3 -4.87 8.59 6.31
C LYS A 3 -4.41 7.30 5.63
N SER A 4 -5.23 6.27 5.62
CA SER A 4 -4.91 5.04 4.89
C SER A 4 -4.91 5.29 3.37
N PHE A 5 -4.20 4.46 2.60
CA PHE A 5 -4.20 4.58 1.13
C PHE A 5 -5.61 4.45 0.53
N TYR A 6 -6.47 3.63 1.15
CA TYR A 6 -7.87 3.49 0.77
C TYR A 6 -8.66 4.79 0.97
N GLU A 7 -8.45 5.48 2.10
CA GLU A 7 -9.07 6.78 2.37
C GLU A 7 -8.53 7.90 1.48
N THR A 8 -7.26 7.82 1.09
CA THR A 8 -6.65 8.74 0.11
C THR A 8 -7.31 8.62 -1.26
N LEU A 9 -7.59 7.40 -1.71
CA LEU A 9 -8.34 7.15 -2.95
C LEU A 9 -9.85 7.28 -2.78
N GLY A 10 -10.36 7.38 -1.55
CA GLY A 10 -11.79 7.47 -1.26
C GLY A 10 -12.56 6.18 -1.58
N VAL A 11 -11.93 5.02 -1.40
CA VAL A 11 -12.51 3.70 -1.67
C VAL A 11 -12.54 2.83 -0.41
N SER A 12 -13.39 1.79 -0.43
CA SER A 12 -13.40 0.77 0.64
C SER A 12 -12.12 -0.07 0.62
N ARG A 13 -11.73 -0.63 1.76
CA ARG A 13 -10.69 -1.68 1.84
C ARG A 13 -11.04 -2.92 1.01
N SER A 14 -12.34 -3.18 0.83
CA SER A 14 -12.86 -4.26 -0.02
C SER A 14 -12.95 -3.90 -1.50
N ALA A 15 -12.48 -2.72 -1.92
CA ALA A 15 -12.57 -2.29 -3.30
C ALA A 15 -11.80 -3.24 -4.24
N SER A 16 -12.41 -3.51 -5.39
CA SER A 16 -11.79 -4.22 -6.49
C SER A 16 -10.68 -3.39 -7.14
N GLU A 17 -9.76 -4.04 -7.85
CA GLU A 17 -8.71 -3.36 -8.63
C GLU A 17 -9.31 -2.35 -9.63
N LYS A 18 -10.46 -2.69 -10.23
CA LYS A 18 -11.19 -1.81 -11.15
C LYS A 18 -11.66 -0.54 -10.46
N GLU A 19 -12.19 -0.64 -9.24
CA GLU A 19 -12.63 0.52 -8.45
C GLU A 19 -11.45 1.39 -8.03
N ILE A 20 -10.35 0.78 -7.56
CA ILE A 20 -9.10 1.48 -7.22
C ILE A 20 -8.58 2.26 -8.43
N ARG A 21 -8.46 1.61 -9.58
CA ARG A 21 -8.01 2.24 -10.83
C ARG A 21 -8.95 3.35 -11.30
N SER A 22 -10.26 3.16 -11.13
CA SER A 22 -11.26 4.18 -11.48
C SER A 22 -11.16 5.41 -10.57
N ALA A 23 -11.04 5.20 -9.27
CA ALA A 23 -10.87 6.27 -8.29
C ALA A 23 -9.59 7.05 -8.54
N TYR A 24 -8.46 6.36 -8.75
CA TYR A 24 -7.19 6.98 -9.12
C TYR A 24 -7.34 7.87 -10.35
N ARG A 25 -7.88 7.36 -11.47
CA ARG A 25 -8.05 8.17 -12.70
C ARG A 25 -8.90 9.42 -12.46
N LYS A 26 -9.96 9.31 -11.65
CA LYS A 26 -10.86 10.43 -11.34
C LYS A 26 -10.14 11.50 -10.52
N LEU A 27 -9.37 11.08 -9.52
CA LEU A 27 -8.61 11.97 -8.64
C LEU A 27 -7.40 12.57 -9.37
N ALA A 28 -6.66 11.77 -10.14
CA ALA A 28 -5.53 12.22 -10.95
C ALA A 28 -5.94 13.33 -11.90
N ARG A 29 -7.07 13.18 -12.63
CA ARG A 29 -7.60 14.24 -13.51
C ARG A 29 -8.03 15.49 -12.74
N ARG A 30 -8.52 15.34 -11.51
CA ARG A 30 -8.97 16.47 -10.68
C ARG A 30 -7.79 17.27 -10.14
N TYR A 31 -6.69 16.62 -9.78
CA TYR A 31 -5.53 17.22 -9.11
C TYR A 31 -4.29 17.33 -10.02
N HIS A 32 -4.41 17.03 -11.32
CA HIS A 32 -3.31 17.09 -12.26
C HIS A 32 -2.72 18.51 -12.34
N PRO A 33 -1.37 18.68 -12.45
CA PRO A 33 -0.74 19.99 -12.58
C PRO A 33 -1.21 20.76 -13.82
N ASP A 34 -1.52 20.08 -14.93
CA ASP A 34 -2.00 20.75 -16.16
C ASP A 34 -3.32 21.51 -15.96
N VAL A 35 -4.20 21.03 -15.07
CA VAL A 35 -5.50 21.69 -14.80
C VAL A 35 -5.52 22.47 -13.48
N ASN A 36 -4.48 22.30 -12.64
CA ASN A 36 -4.27 23.07 -11.41
C ASN A 36 -2.85 23.67 -11.39
N PRO A 37 -2.49 24.52 -12.36
CA PRO A 37 -1.14 25.08 -12.42
C PRO A 37 -0.87 25.95 -11.19
N ASN A 38 0.30 25.76 -10.57
CA ASN A 38 0.78 26.46 -9.37
C ASN A 38 -0.05 26.25 -8.08
N ASP A 39 -0.99 25.31 -8.06
CA ASP A 39 -1.71 24.93 -6.84
C ASP A 39 -0.90 23.88 -6.06
N LYS A 40 -0.18 24.35 -5.03
CA LYS A 40 0.61 23.48 -4.14
C LYS A 40 -0.25 22.44 -3.42
N GLY A 41 -1.50 22.79 -3.08
CA GLY A 41 -2.41 21.85 -2.42
C GLY A 41 -2.84 20.74 -3.38
N ALA A 42 -3.09 21.06 -4.65
CA ALA A 42 -3.36 20.07 -5.68
C ALA A 42 -2.14 19.16 -5.93
N GLU A 43 -0.93 19.73 -5.97
CA GLU A 43 0.31 18.97 -6.14
C GLU A 43 0.55 17.99 -4.99
N GLU A 44 0.41 18.44 -3.73
CA GLU A 44 0.54 17.59 -2.55
C GLU A 44 -0.49 16.45 -2.57
N ARG A 45 -1.76 16.76 -2.89
CA ARG A 45 -2.80 15.75 -3.05
C ARG A 45 -2.49 14.78 -4.17
N PHE A 46 -1.98 15.24 -5.30
CA PHE A 46 -1.64 14.38 -6.42
C PHE A 46 -0.54 13.37 -6.05
N LYS A 47 0.48 13.81 -5.29
CA LYS A 47 1.53 12.92 -4.77
C LYS A 47 0.96 11.87 -3.80
N GLU A 48 0.07 12.27 -2.88
CA GLU A 48 -0.63 11.32 -1.99
C GLU A 48 -1.42 10.28 -2.80
N ILE A 49 -2.16 10.73 -3.81
CA ILE A 49 -2.98 9.88 -4.68
C ILE A 49 -2.12 8.90 -5.49
N GLN A 50 -0.98 9.35 -6.04
CA GLN A 50 -0.03 8.47 -6.72
C GLN A 50 0.51 7.42 -5.77
N GLY A 51 1.05 7.80 -4.61
CA GLY A 51 1.62 6.85 -3.66
C GLY A 51 0.59 5.81 -3.18
N ALA A 52 -0.66 6.23 -2.95
CA ALA A 52 -1.73 5.29 -2.60
C ALA A 52 -2.06 4.31 -3.74
N TYR A 53 -2.08 4.78 -4.99
CA TYR A 53 -2.32 3.93 -6.14
C TYR A 53 -1.17 2.97 -6.42
N ASP A 54 0.09 3.41 -6.28
CA ASP A 54 1.27 2.58 -6.50
C ASP A 54 1.27 1.35 -5.58
N VAL A 55 0.78 1.51 -4.34
CA VAL A 55 0.67 0.40 -3.38
C VAL A 55 -0.57 -0.45 -3.58
N LEU A 56 -1.72 0.16 -3.89
CA LEU A 56 -3.01 -0.56 -3.95
C LEU A 56 -3.31 -1.18 -5.32
N SER A 57 -2.60 -0.78 -6.37
CA SER A 57 -2.82 -1.28 -7.74
C SER A 57 -2.15 -2.62 -8.00
N ASP A 58 -1.10 -2.97 -7.27
CA ASP A 58 -0.43 -4.26 -7.32
C ASP A 58 -0.89 -5.15 -6.15
N ASP A 59 -1.18 -6.41 -6.47
CA ASP A 59 -1.75 -7.36 -5.52
C ASP A 59 -0.75 -7.75 -4.41
N ASP A 60 0.55 -7.84 -4.72
CA ASP A 60 1.59 -8.17 -3.75
C ASP A 60 1.80 -7.00 -2.77
N THR A 61 1.99 -5.79 -3.29
CA THR A 61 2.17 -4.61 -2.43
C THR A 61 0.92 -4.29 -1.62
N ARG A 62 -0.27 -4.52 -2.18
CA ARG A 62 -1.53 -4.38 -1.45
C ARG A 62 -1.63 -5.37 -0.30
N LYS A 63 -1.31 -6.65 -0.52
CA LYS A 63 -1.29 -7.67 0.55
C LYS A 63 -0.31 -7.31 1.65
N LYS A 64 0.88 -6.85 1.29
CA LYS A 64 1.89 -6.36 2.25
C LYS A 64 1.37 -5.16 3.04
N TYR A 65 0.71 -4.22 2.39
CA TYR A 65 0.07 -3.08 3.05
C TYR A 65 -1.07 -3.50 3.98
N ASP A 66 -1.92 -4.42 3.56
CA ASP A 66 -3.02 -4.91 4.37
C ASP A 66 -2.53 -5.67 5.62
N LYS A 67 -1.39 -6.38 5.52
CA LYS A 67 -0.77 -7.13 6.63
C LYS A 67 0.06 -6.24 7.56
N TYR A 68 0.86 -5.32 7.02
CA TYR A 68 1.88 -4.58 7.78
C TYR A 68 1.62 -3.07 7.93
N GLY A 69 0.59 -2.54 7.27
CA GLY A 69 0.24 -1.12 7.27
C GLY A 69 1.38 -0.25 6.73
N ASP A 70 1.71 0.83 7.42
CA ASP A 70 2.76 1.77 7.02
C ASP A 70 4.16 1.12 6.92
N ARG A 71 4.35 -0.05 7.53
CA ARG A 71 5.61 -0.82 7.47
C ARG A 71 5.66 -1.81 6.31
N TRP A 72 4.77 -1.72 5.33
CA TRP A 72 4.71 -2.64 4.18
C TRP A 72 6.02 -2.71 3.38
N GLN A 73 6.82 -1.64 3.35
CA GLN A 73 8.13 -1.65 2.70
C GLN A 73 9.15 -2.58 3.40
N GLN A 74 8.91 -2.91 4.66
CA GLN A 74 9.71 -3.87 5.44
C GLN A 74 9.09 -5.27 5.46
N ALA A 75 7.99 -5.49 4.73
CA ALA A 75 7.26 -6.75 4.73
C ALA A 75 8.17 -7.95 4.40
N ASP A 76 8.99 -7.83 3.36
CA ASP A 76 9.89 -8.91 2.94
C ASP A 76 10.88 -9.31 4.05
N GLN A 77 11.40 -8.32 4.80
CA GLN A 77 12.31 -8.56 5.94
C GLN A 77 11.57 -9.26 7.10
N PHE A 78 10.33 -8.85 7.39
CA PHE A 78 9.52 -9.50 8.42
C PHE A 78 9.17 -10.93 8.04
N GLU A 79 8.79 -11.19 6.79
CA GLU A 79 8.49 -12.53 6.29
C GLU A 79 9.71 -13.45 6.28
N GLU A 80 10.89 -12.91 5.97
CA GLU A 80 12.14 -13.66 6.08
C GLU A 80 12.46 -14.01 7.54
N MET A 81 12.33 -13.04 8.47
CA MET A 81 12.55 -13.29 9.90
C MET A 81 11.56 -14.32 10.46
N GLU A 82 10.28 -14.27 10.05
CA GLU A 82 9.27 -15.28 10.41
C GLU A 82 9.65 -16.66 9.89
N ARG A 83 10.11 -16.76 8.64
CA ARG A 83 10.60 -18.02 8.05
C ARG A 83 11.79 -18.60 8.81
N GLN A 84 12.77 -17.76 9.16
CA GLN A 84 13.94 -18.18 9.95
C GLN A 84 13.54 -18.66 11.35
N ARG A 85 12.59 -17.99 12.01
CA ARG A 85 12.06 -18.41 13.32
C ARG A 85 11.29 -19.73 13.22
N ALA A 86 10.50 -19.92 12.17
CA ALA A 86 9.75 -21.16 11.94
C ALA A 86 10.66 -22.35 11.63
N GLN A 87 11.74 -22.15 10.85
CA GLN A 87 12.74 -23.20 10.57
C GLN A 87 13.66 -23.49 11.76
N GLY A 88 13.95 -22.50 12.61
CA GLY A 88 14.71 -22.69 13.84
C GLY A 88 13.96 -23.42 14.96
N GLY A 89 12.65 -23.62 14.83
CA GLY A 89 11.79 -24.30 15.82
C GLY A 89 11.62 -25.82 15.60
N PHE A 90 12.20 -26.40 14.56
CA PHE A 90 12.00 -27.81 14.18
C PHE A 90 13.28 -28.67 14.29
N GLY A 91 14.12 -28.42 15.31
CA GLY A 91 15.42 -29.09 15.47
C GLY A 91 15.78 -29.53 16.89
N GLY A 92 14.82 -29.60 17.83
CA GLY A 92 15.09 -29.82 19.26
C GLY A 92 14.61 -31.16 19.84
N GLY A 93 14.39 -32.18 19.03
CA GLY A 93 13.89 -33.48 19.51
C GLY A 93 14.53 -34.65 18.78
N GLY A 94 15.62 -35.18 19.32
CA GLY A 94 16.16 -36.48 18.90
C GLY A 94 17.68 -36.57 18.92
N PHE A 95 18.26 -36.79 20.10
CA PHE A 95 19.46 -37.62 20.25
C PHE A 95 19.30 -38.47 21.51
N SER A 96 19.66 -39.75 21.35
CA SER A 96 19.45 -40.89 22.25
C SER A 96 20.10 -40.77 23.62
#